data_AF-A0A1F6RMV3-F1
#
_entry.id   AF-A0A1F6RMV3-F1
#
_cell.length_a   1.000
_cell.length_b   1.000
_cell.length_c   1.000
_cell.angle_alpha   90.00
_cell.angle_beta   90.00
_cell.angle_gamma   90.00
#
_symmetry.space_group_name_H-M   'P 1'
#
loop_
_entity.id
_entity.type
_entity.pdbx_description
1 polymer ?
#
loop_
_entity_poly.entity_id
_entity_poly.type
_entity_poly.pdbx_seq_one_letter_code
_entity_poly.pdbx_strand_id
1 'polypeptide(L)'
;MTSLLGTLQGIVVILALVFIVIGALLYITSAGDEGRIKTAKAAITAALIGLAIALAAPSFLKEIGGILGWGAVDSSAAAGAQTLSEIAMNVLNFLLSIVGVLAIIMLIVGGIMYLTAAGDEDRVDTGKNIVKYAIIGIIVAFASLVIVSQLAKFFAP
;
A
#
# COMPACT_ATOMS: atom_id res chain seq x y z
N MET A 1 15.69 21.47 -7.11
CA MET A 1 15.14 21.15 -5.77
C MET A 1 14.19 19.94 -5.83
N THR A 2 13.25 19.88 -6.79
CA THR A 2 12.26 18.79 -6.95
C THR A 2 12.87 17.39 -7.14
N SER A 3 13.94 17.26 -7.93
CA SER A 3 14.64 15.97 -8.10
C SER A 3 15.29 15.47 -6.80
N LEU A 4 15.69 16.37 -5.90
CA LEU A 4 16.28 16.01 -4.61
C LEU A 4 15.21 15.47 -3.66
N LEU A 5 14.06 16.14 -3.56
CA LEU A 5 12.91 15.69 -2.77
C LEU A 5 12.33 14.37 -3.28
N GLY A 6 12.19 14.20 -4.60
CA GLY A 6 11.74 12.95 -5.19
C GLY A 6 12.70 11.78 -4.96
N THR A 7 14.02 12.02 -5.06
CA THR A 7 15.04 11.01 -4.73
C THR A 7 15.02 10.66 -3.24
N LEU A 8 14.84 11.65 -2.36
CA LEU A 8 14.79 11.44 -0.91
C LEU A 8 13.52 10.68 -0.51
N GLN A 9 12.37 11.01 -1.10
CA GLN A 9 11.11 10.28 -0.92
C GLN A 9 11.24 8.84 -1.43
N GLY A 10 11.86 8.63 -2.60
CA GLY A 10 12.15 7.29 -3.12
C GLY A 10 13.01 6.46 -2.15
N ILE A 11 14.08 7.04 -1.61
CA ILE A 11 14.92 6.39 -0.60
C ILE A 11 14.13 6.05 0.67
N VAL A 12 13.28 6.98 1.14
CA VAL A 12 12.46 6.75 2.34
C VAL A 12 11.43 5.65 2.13
N VAL A 13 10.78 5.59 0.95
CA VAL A 13 9.83 4.52 0.61
C VAL A 13 10.54 3.17 0.56
N ILE A 14 11.70 3.09 -0.09
CA ILE A 14 12.50 1.85 -0.17
C ILE A 14 12.94 1.41 1.24
N LEU A 15 13.42 2.32 2.07
CA LEU A 15 13.78 2.02 3.46
C LEU A 15 12.56 1.55 4.26
N ALA A 16 11.43 2.24 4.18
CA ALA A 16 10.21 1.85 4.87
C ALA A 16 9.77 0.43 4.48
N LEU A 17 9.85 0.08 3.19
CA LEU A 17 9.56 -1.27 2.72
C LEU A 17 10.52 -2.31 3.32
N VAL A 18 11.82 -2.02 3.37
CA VAL A 18 12.81 -2.90 4.00
C VAL A 18 12.48 -3.12 5.48
N PHE A 19 12.15 -2.06 6.21
CA PHE A 19 11.77 -2.16 7.63
C PHE A 19 10.44 -2.91 7.85
N ILE A 20 9.46 -2.77 6.95
CA ILE A 20 8.21 -3.53 7.00
C ILE A 20 8.49 -5.03 6.78
N VAL A 21 9.33 -5.37 5.80
CA VAL A 21 9.70 -6.77 5.52
C VAL A 21 10.47 -7.37 6.70
N ILE A 22 11.45 -6.65 7.25
CA ILE A 22 12.20 -7.10 8.44
C ILE A 22 11.25 -7.29 9.62
N GLY A 23 10.33 -6.35 9.85
CA GLY A 23 9.32 -6.44 10.90
C GLY A 23 8.38 -7.63 10.71
N ALA A 24 7.96 -7.92 9.48
CA ALA A 24 7.12 -9.07 9.15
C ALA A 24 7.86 -10.40 9.33
N LEU A 25 9.12 -10.50 8.89
CA LEU A 25 9.95 -11.67 9.13
C LEU A 25 10.20 -11.90 10.62
N LEU A 26 10.46 -10.82 11.37
CA LEU A 26 10.64 -10.90 12.82
C LEU A 26 9.34 -11.35 13.50
N TYR A 27 8.18 -10.86 13.06
CA TYR A 27 6.88 -11.28 13.57
C TYR A 27 6.66 -12.79 13.38
N ILE A 28 6.93 -13.32 12.18
CA ILE A 28 6.76 -14.74 11.86
C ILE A 28 7.75 -15.62 12.62
N THR A 29 9.00 -15.18 12.75
CA THR A 29 10.08 -15.93 13.42
C THR A 29 10.11 -15.76 14.94
N SER A 30 9.19 -14.95 15.51
CA SER A 30 9.14 -14.70 16.95
C SER A 30 8.73 -15.93 17.78
N ALA A 31 8.21 -17.00 17.16
CA ALA A 31 7.88 -18.27 17.81
C ALA A 31 7.03 -18.16 19.10
N GLY A 32 6.22 -17.09 19.23
CA GLY A 32 5.40 -16.82 20.41
C GLY A 32 6.08 -16.00 21.51
N ASP A 33 7.35 -15.62 21.36
CA ASP A 33 8.04 -14.72 22.29
C ASP A 33 7.41 -13.32 22.27
N GLU A 34 6.71 -12.94 23.34
CA GLU A 34 5.98 -11.68 23.43
C GLU A 34 6.89 -10.45 23.23
N GLY A 35 8.16 -10.55 23.66
CA GLY A 35 9.15 -9.50 23.48
C GLY A 35 9.45 -9.24 22.00
N ARG A 36 9.74 -10.29 21.24
CA ARG A 36 10.01 -10.21 19.79
C ARG A 36 8.77 -9.85 18.98
N ILE A 37 7.59 -10.35 19.37
CA ILE A 37 6.33 -9.94 18.73
C ILE A 37 6.10 -8.43 18.92
N LYS A 38 6.38 -7.91 20.12
CA LYS A 38 6.21 -6.47 20.41
C LYS A 38 7.19 -5.62 19.61
N THR A 39 8.46 -6.02 19.50
CA THR A 39 9.44 -5.29 18.69
C THR A 39 9.13 -5.36 17.19
N ALA A 40 8.65 -6.50 16.68
CA ALA A 40 8.16 -6.62 15.30
C ALA A 40 7.01 -5.66 15.01
N LYS A 41 5.98 -5.67 15.86
CA LYS A 41 4.84 -4.76 15.70
C LYS A 41 5.28 -3.31 15.79
N ALA A 42 6.14 -2.97 16.74
CA ALA A 42 6.68 -1.62 16.87
C ALA A 42 7.43 -1.18 15.59
N ALA A 43 8.31 -2.03 15.05
CA ALA A 43 9.04 -1.74 13.81
C ALA A 43 8.09 -1.52 12.62
N ILE A 44 7.07 -2.37 12.46
CA ILE A 44 6.07 -2.21 11.40
C ILE A 44 5.30 -0.90 11.59
N THR A 45 4.83 -0.59 12.80
CA THR A 45 4.08 0.65 13.06
C THR A 45 4.93 1.90 12.86
N ALA A 46 6.20 1.89 13.30
CA ALA A 46 7.11 3.00 13.10
C ALA A 46 7.43 3.22 11.62
N ALA A 47 7.62 2.15 10.85
CA ALA A 47 7.84 2.24 9.41
C ALA A 47 6.61 2.81 8.68
N LEU A 48 5.40 2.41 9.07
CA LEU A 48 4.16 2.95 8.51
C LEU A 48 3.95 4.43 8.85
N ILE A 49 4.24 4.84 10.10
CA ILE A 49 4.15 6.24 10.52
C ILE A 49 5.21 7.07 9.78
N GLY A 50 6.44 6.59 9.69
CA GLY A 50 7.53 7.27 8.96
C GLY A 50 7.20 7.42 7.48
N LEU A 51 6.63 6.40 6.85
CA LEU A 51 6.14 6.45 5.47
C LEU A 51 5.02 7.50 5.32
N ALA A 52 4.03 7.49 6.21
CA ALA A 52 2.93 8.47 6.18
C ALA A 52 3.44 9.91 6.33
N ILE A 53 4.38 10.15 7.25
CA ILE A 53 4.99 11.47 7.45
C ILE A 53 5.81 11.88 6.22
N ALA A 54 6.60 10.97 5.65
CA ALA A 54 7.42 11.27 4.47
C ALA A 54 6.57 11.61 3.24
N LEU A 55 5.43 10.93 3.07
CA LEU A 55 4.46 11.24 2.02
C LEU A 55 3.75 12.58 2.25
N ALA A 56 3.49 12.95 3.51
CA ALA A 56 2.81 14.19 3.87
C ALA A 56 3.74 15.42 4.00
N ALA A 57 5.05 15.19 4.22
CA ALA A 57 6.07 16.23 4.39
C ALA A 57 6.06 17.33 3.30
N PRO A 58 5.95 17.03 1.99
CA PRO A 58 5.91 18.08 0.97
C PRO A 58 4.69 19.00 1.10
N SER A 59 3.54 18.49 1.54
CA SER A 59 2.33 19.29 1.79
C SER A 59 2.55 20.27 2.95
N PHE A 60 3.17 19.82 4.05
CA PHE A 60 3.50 20.68 5.19
C PHE A 60 4.53 21.77 4.83
N LEU A 61 5.57 21.41 4.07
CA LEU A 61 6.58 22.37 3.60
C LEU A 61 5.98 23.43 2.67
N LYS A 62 4.92 23.11 1.91
CA LYS A 62 4.20 24.05 1.05
C LYS A 62 3.29 25.03 1.82
N GLU A 63 2.74 24.63 2.96
CA GLU A 63 1.91 25.52 3.79
C GLU A 63 2.76 26.51 4.59
N ILE A 64 3.80 26.01 5.26
CA ILE A 64 4.86 26.85 5.87
C ILE A 64 5.46 27.76 4.77
N GLY A 65 5.58 27.15 3.60
CA GLY A 65 5.71 27.70 2.26
C GLY A 65 5.12 29.09 2.03
N GLY A 66 3.79 29.08 1.99
CA GLY A 66 2.98 30.23 1.67
C GLY A 66 2.96 31.27 2.79
N ILE A 67 3.10 30.86 4.05
CA ILE A 67 2.98 31.75 5.21
C ILE A 67 4.26 32.59 5.40
N LEU A 68 5.44 32.01 5.20
CA LEU A 68 6.72 32.68 5.49
C LEU A 68 7.29 33.52 4.33
N GLY A 69 6.63 33.52 3.16
CA GLY A 69 6.97 34.45 2.08
C GLY A 69 8.35 34.24 1.44
N TRP A 70 9.01 33.10 1.69
CA TRP A 70 10.34 32.74 1.17
C TRP A 70 10.42 32.52 -0.35
N GLY A 71 9.42 32.99 -1.12
CA GLY A 71 9.48 33.26 -2.56
C GLY A 71 9.73 32.06 -3.50
N ALA A 72 8.78 31.84 -4.41
CA ALA A 72 8.86 30.92 -5.56
C ALA A 72 9.10 29.44 -5.19
N VAL A 73 8.13 28.84 -4.49
CA VAL A 73 7.75 27.49 -4.90
C VAL A 73 7.07 27.69 -6.25
N ASP A 74 7.86 27.62 -7.33
CA ASP A 74 7.33 27.66 -8.69
C ASP A 74 6.06 26.82 -8.74
N SER A 75 5.01 27.32 -9.38
CA SER A 75 3.74 26.61 -9.57
C SER A 75 3.88 25.33 -10.41
N SER A 76 5.10 24.86 -10.66
CA SER A 76 5.53 23.56 -11.18
C SER A 76 6.21 22.66 -10.13
N ALA A 77 6.60 23.18 -8.96
CA ALA A 77 6.76 22.41 -7.72
C ALA A 77 5.40 22.16 -7.03
N ALA A 78 4.33 22.84 -7.47
CA ALA A 78 2.96 22.37 -7.34
C ALA A 78 2.64 21.15 -8.24
N ALA A 79 3.54 20.77 -9.16
CA ALA A 79 3.51 19.47 -9.86
C ALA A 79 4.30 18.37 -9.13
N GLY A 80 4.85 18.67 -7.93
CA GLY A 80 5.52 17.71 -7.05
C GLY A 80 4.98 17.67 -5.62
N ALA A 81 4.09 18.59 -5.25
CA ALA A 81 3.16 18.36 -4.16
C ALA A 81 2.17 17.33 -4.68
N GLN A 82 2.44 16.05 -4.44
CA GLN A 82 1.46 15.00 -4.65
C GLN A 82 0.20 15.48 -3.95
N THR A 83 -0.80 15.88 -4.74
CA THR A 83 -2.10 16.24 -4.20
C THR A 83 -2.58 15.06 -3.38
N LEU A 84 -3.47 15.27 -2.40
CA LEU A 84 -4.04 14.13 -1.66
C LEU A 84 -4.56 13.04 -2.62
N SER A 85 -5.04 13.48 -3.79
CA SER A 85 -5.39 12.68 -4.96
C SER A 85 -4.21 11.85 -5.53
N GLU A 86 -3.04 12.43 -5.72
CA GLU A 86 -1.85 11.73 -6.23
C GLU A 86 -1.24 10.75 -5.22
N ILE A 87 -1.20 11.09 -3.93
CA ILE A 87 -0.81 10.16 -2.85
C ILE A 87 -1.81 9.01 -2.80
N ALA A 88 -3.11 9.31 -2.84
CA ALA A 88 -4.16 8.30 -2.84
C ALA A 88 -4.06 7.39 -4.07
N MET A 89 -3.77 7.93 -5.25
CA MET A 89 -3.56 7.13 -6.48
C MET A 89 -2.31 6.26 -6.41
N ASN A 90 -1.20 6.76 -5.86
CA ASN A 90 0.02 5.98 -5.69
C ASN A 90 -0.15 4.84 -4.68
N VAL A 91 -0.77 5.13 -3.53
CA VAL A 91 -1.09 4.12 -2.52
C VAL A 91 -2.08 3.09 -3.08
N LEU A 92 -3.12 3.55 -3.78
CA LEU A 92 -4.09 2.68 -4.46
C LEU A 92 -3.40 1.76 -5.47
N ASN A 93 -2.56 2.29 -6.36
CA ASN A 93 -1.84 1.50 -7.36
C ASN A 93 -0.91 0.47 -6.71
N PHE A 94 -0.24 0.84 -5.63
CA PHE A 94 0.59 -0.09 -4.86
C PHE A 94 -0.25 -1.21 -4.22
N LEU A 95 -1.37 -0.88 -3.56
CA LEU A 95 -2.30 -1.86 -3.00
C LEU A 95 -2.88 -2.77 -4.09
N LEU A 96 -3.27 -2.21 -5.23
CA LEU A 96 -3.78 -2.97 -6.38
C LEU A 96 -2.73 -3.92 -6.95
N SER A 97 -1.45 -3.53 -6.98
CA SER A 97 -0.37 -4.40 -7.43
C SER A 97 -0.25 -5.64 -6.53
N ILE A 98 -0.27 -5.45 -5.21
CA ILE A 98 -0.22 -6.55 -4.25
C ILE A 98 -1.47 -7.43 -4.37
N VAL A 99 -2.66 -6.83 -4.42
CA VAL A 99 -3.93 -7.55 -4.53
C VAL A 99 -3.99 -8.34 -5.84
N GLY A 100 -3.51 -7.78 -6.95
CA GLY A 100 -3.47 -8.46 -8.25
C GLY A 100 -2.60 -9.71 -8.21
N VAL A 101 -1.39 -9.62 -7.66
CA VAL A 101 -0.48 -10.78 -7.52
C VAL A 101 -1.09 -11.84 -6.59
N LEU A 102 -1.62 -11.43 -5.43
CA LEU A 102 -2.25 -12.35 -4.49
C LEU A 102 -3.50 -13.03 -5.07
N ALA A 103 -4.30 -12.30 -5.84
CA ALA A 103 -5.51 -12.83 -6.44
C ALA A 103 -5.19 -13.91 -7.48
N ILE A 104 -4.15 -13.71 -8.30
CA ILE A 104 -3.68 -14.73 -9.26
C ILE A 104 -3.24 -16.00 -8.50
N ILE A 105 -2.43 -15.84 -7.44
CA ILE A 105 -1.97 -16.98 -6.63
C ILE A 105 -3.16 -17.74 -6.02
N MET A 106 -4.12 -17.02 -5.44
CA MET A 106 -5.30 -17.62 -4.81
C MET A 106 -6.21 -18.31 -5.83
N LEU A 107 -6.36 -17.76 -7.03
CA LEU A 107 -7.10 -18.42 -8.11
C LEU A 107 -6.42 -19.72 -8.56
N ILE A 108 -5.08 -19.72 -8.67
CA ILE A 108 -4.32 -20.93 -9.02
C ILE A 108 -4.48 -21.99 -7.92
N VAL A 109 -4.28 -21.61 -6.65
CA VAL A 109 -4.38 -22.54 -5.51
C VAL A 109 -5.79 -23.09 -5.37
N GLY A 110 -6.81 -22.24 -5.42
CA GLY A 110 -8.22 -22.66 -5.35
C GLY A 110 -8.62 -23.52 -6.54
N GLY A 111 -8.15 -23.19 -7.74
CA GLY A 111 -8.37 -23.97 -8.96
C GLY A 111 -7.74 -25.36 -8.90
N ILE A 112 -6.47 -25.45 -8.49
CA ILE A 112 -5.78 -26.75 -8.32
C ILE A 112 -6.48 -27.57 -7.23
N MET A 113 -6.85 -26.97 -6.10
CA MET A 113 -7.55 -27.68 -5.02
C MET A 113 -8.91 -28.21 -5.48
N TYR A 114 -9.65 -27.42 -6.26
CA TYR A 114 -10.94 -27.84 -6.82
C TYR A 114 -10.79 -29.00 -7.81
N LEU A 115 -9.79 -28.93 -8.70
CA LEU A 115 -9.53 -29.97 -9.70
C LEU A 115 -8.98 -31.27 -9.11
N THR A 116 -8.18 -31.17 -8.03
CA THR A 116 -7.55 -32.33 -7.37
C THR A 116 -8.38 -32.92 -6.23
N ALA A 117 -9.57 -32.40 -5.96
CA ALA A 117 -10.42 -32.85 -4.86
C ALA A 117 -10.90 -34.31 -4.99
N ALA A 118 -10.85 -34.92 -6.17
CA ALA A 118 -11.11 -36.35 -6.40
C ALA A 118 -12.44 -36.88 -5.80
N GLY A 119 -13.46 -36.03 -5.65
CA GLY A 119 -14.76 -36.38 -5.07
C GLY A 119 -14.92 -36.13 -3.57
N ASP A 120 -13.88 -35.63 -2.90
CA ASP A 120 -13.95 -35.16 -1.51
C ASP A 120 -14.70 -33.81 -1.46
N GLU A 121 -15.93 -33.83 -0.94
CA GLU A 121 -16.83 -32.67 -0.86
C GLU A 121 -16.18 -31.50 -0.08
N ASP A 122 -15.44 -31.77 0.99
CA ASP A 122 -14.80 -30.72 1.79
C ASP A 122 -13.72 -29.98 0.99
N ARG A 123 -12.96 -30.70 0.17
CA ARG A 123 -11.91 -30.12 -0.69
C ARG A 123 -12.50 -29.39 -1.89
N VAL A 124 -13.60 -29.90 -2.46
CA VAL A 124 -14.36 -29.22 -3.50
C VAL A 124 -14.88 -27.88 -2.97
N ASP A 125 -15.49 -27.87 -1.79
CA ASP A 125 -16.07 -26.66 -1.21
C ASP A 125 -15.00 -25.65 -0.78
N THR A 126 -13.89 -26.13 -0.23
CA THR A 126 -12.74 -25.27 0.09
C THR A 126 -12.17 -24.61 -1.17
N GLY A 127 -11.93 -25.37 -2.23
CA GLY A 127 -11.43 -24.84 -3.51
C GLY A 127 -12.39 -23.81 -4.12
N LYS A 128 -13.69 -24.10 -4.13
CA LYS A 128 -14.73 -23.15 -4.56
C LYS A 128 -14.71 -21.87 -3.73
N ASN A 129 -14.59 -21.97 -2.42
CA ASN A 129 -14.59 -20.81 -1.53
C ASN A 129 -13.35 -19.94 -1.76
N ILE A 130 -12.17 -20.54 -1.91
CA ILE A 130 -10.93 -19.80 -2.24
C ILE A 130 -11.12 -19.02 -3.54
N VAL A 131 -11.64 -19.66 -4.59
CA VAL A 131 -11.90 -19.02 -5.88
C VAL A 131 -12.93 -17.89 -5.75
N LYS A 132 -14.05 -18.13 -5.04
CA LYS A 132 -15.08 -17.11 -4.79
C LYS A 132 -14.50 -15.88 -4.10
N TYR A 133 -13.75 -16.07 -3.01
CA TYR A 133 -13.15 -14.96 -2.28
C TYR A 133 -12.07 -14.23 -3.07
N ALA A 134 -11.29 -14.93 -3.88
CA ALA A 134 -10.34 -14.29 -4.80
C ALA A 134 -11.05 -13.39 -5.83
N ILE A 135 -12.14 -13.87 -6.43
CA ILE A 135 -12.96 -13.08 -7.36
C ILE A 135 -13.57 -11.85 -6.66
N ILE A 136 -14.14 -12.02 -5.47
CA ILE A 136 -14.69 -10.92 -4.68
C ILE A 136 -13.61 -9.89 -4.37
N GLY A 137 -12.41 -10.32 -3.96
CA GLY A 137 -11.28 -9.43 -3.70
C GLY A 137 -10.87 -8.61 -4.92
N ILE A 138 -10.85 -9.22 -6.10
CA ILE A 138 -10.59 -8.52 -7.38
C ILE A 138 -11.68 -7.47 -7.65
N ILE A 139 -12.96 -7.84 -7.50
CA ILE A 139 -14.09 -6.92 -7.73
C ILE A 139 -14.01 -5.72 -6.79
N VAL A 140 -13.74 -5.96 -5.51
CA VAL A 140 -13.60 -4.89 -4.50
C VAL A 140 -12.40 -4.00 -4.82
N ALA A 141 -11.28 -4.56 -5.27
CA ALA A 141 -10.11 -3.77 -5.68
C ALA A 141 -10.43 -2.87 -6.88
N PHE A 142 -11.13 -3.37 -7.89
CA PHE A 142 -11.56 -2.55 -9.02
C PHE A 142 -12.59 -1.48 -8.62
N ALA A 143 -13.53 -1.81 -7.73
CA ALA A 143 -14.48 -0.83 -7.20
C ALA A 143 -13.77 0.29 -6.42
N SER A 144 -12.75 -0.06 -5.63
CA SER A 144 -11.91 0.90 -4.92
C SER A 144 -11.19 1.84 -5.90
N LEU A 145 -10.73 1.33 -7.04
CA LEU A 145 -10.08 2.17 -8.06
C LEU A 145 -11.04 3.25 -8.57
N VAL A 146 -12.26 2.85 -8.94
CA VAL A 146 -13.27 3.78 -9.45
C VAL A 146 -13.62 4.83 -8.38
N ILE A 147 -13.91 4.41 -7.16
CA ILE A 147 -14.29 5.34 -6.07
C ILE A 147 -13.16 6.33 -5.78
N VAL A 148 -11.94 5.84 -5.58
CA VAL A 148 -10.79 6.69 -5.25
C VAL A 148 -10.46 7.62 -6.41
N SER A 149 -10.50 7.16 -7.67
CA SER A 149 -10.27 8.00 -8.84
C SER A 149 -11.32 9.11 -8.99
N GLN A 150 -12.59 8.82 -8.68
CA GLN A 150 -13.66 9.81 -8.73
C GLN A 150 -13.53 10.86 -7.62
N LEU A 151 -13.19 10.44 -6.40
CA LEU A 151 -12.90 11.37 -5.30
C LEU A 151 -11.65 12.22 -5.62
N ALA A 152 -10.60 11.58 -6.13
CA ALA A 152 -9.36 12.23 -6.55
C ALA A 152 -9.60 13.36 -7.56
N LYS A 153 -10.46 13.13 -8.56
CA LYS A 153 -10.86 14.15 -9.56
C LYS A 153 -11.75 15.24 -8.97
N PHE A 154 -12.59 14.91 -7.99
CA PHE A 154 -13.48 15.88 -7.36
C PHE A 154 -12.74 16.89 -6.47
N PHE A 155 -11.64 16.48 -5.84
CA PHE A 155 -10.81 17.36 -5.00
C PHE A 155 -9.64 18.02 -5.74
N ALA A 156 -9.43 17.70 -7.02
CA ALA A 156 -8.44 18.32 -7.88
C ALA A 156 -9.14 19.18 -8.94
N PRO A 157 -9.49 20.45 -8.64
CA PRO A 157 -9.94 21.41 -9.67
C PRO A 157 -8.84 21.71 -10.67
#